data_AF-A0A3B9UT97-F1
#
_entry.id   AF-A0A3B9UT97-F1
#
_cell.length_a   1.000
_cell.length_b   1.000
_cell.length_c   1.000
_cell.angle_alpha   90.00
_cell.angle_beta   90.00
_cell.angle_gamma   90.00
#
_symmetry.space_group_name_H-M   'P 1'
#
loop_
_entity.id
_entity.type
_entity.pdbx_description
1 polymer ?
#
loop_
_entity_poly.entity_id
_entity_poly.type
_entity_poly.pdbx_seq_one_letter_code
_entity_poly.pdbx_strand_id
1 'polypeptide(L)'
;MVIVVGITAITTFLIPNYSLTNAFACFRVLFVVLSAILGLYGIMIGVIFLLIHLTRIESFGIPYLSPAVNLVTRDMKDLYVRLPFIKFRQRPEFMKPQDKIRQK
;
A
#
# COMPACT_ATOMS: atom_id res chain seq x y z
N MET A 1 -5.43 12.61 -23.00
CA MET A 1 -6.44 12.41 -21.93
C MET A 1 -7.30 11.17 -22.15
N VAL A 2 -7.90 10.94 -23.32
CA VAL A 2 -8.76 9.75 -23.58
C VAL A 2 -8.05 8.42 -23.33
N ILE A 3 -6.81 8.25 -23.83
CA ILE A 3 -6.03 7.02 -23.64
C ILE A 3 -5.81 6.70 -22.15
N VAL A 4 -5.44 7.72 -21.35
CA VAL A 4 -5.17 7.58 -19.91
C VAL A 4 -6.43 7.17 -19.15
N VAL A 5 -7.58 7.78 -19.48
CA VAL A 5 -8.87 7.43 -18.86
C VAL A 5 -9.29 6.00 -19.21
N GLY A 6 -9.11 5.57 -20.46
CA GLY A 6 -9.42 4.21 -20.90
C GLY A 6 -8.60 3.14 -20.18
N ILE A 7 -7.29 3.33 -20.06
CA ILE A 7 -6.41 2.42 -19.30
C ILE A 7 -6.86 2.36 -17.84
N THR A 8 -7.12 3.51 -17.23
CA THR A 8 -7.53 3.60 -15.82
C THR A 8 -8.87 2.89 -15.57
N ALA A 9 -9.82 2.98 -16.49
CA ALA A 9 -11.09 2.27 -16.41
C ALA A 9 -10.90 0.75 -16.45
N ILE A 10 -10.09 0.26 -17.40
CA ILE A 10 -9.79 -1.18 -17.52
C ILE A 10 -9.07 -1.70 -16.27
N THR A 11 -8.09 -0.95 -15.73
CA THR A 11 -7.34 -1.33 -14.53
C THR A 11 -8.23 -1.44 -13.30
N THR A 12 -9.31 -0.65 -13.23
CA THR A 12 -10.21 -0.67 -12.07
C THR A 12 -10.93 -2.02 -11.92
N PHE A 13 -11.09 -2.79 -13.01
CA PHE A 13 -11.66 -4.14 -12.97
C PHE A 13 -10.73 -5.21 -12.39
N LEU A 14 -9.43 -4.92 -12.17
CA LEU A 14 -8.49 -5.85 -11.54
C LEU A 14 -8.69 -5.96 -10.02
N ILE A 15 -9.33 -4.98 -9.39
CA ILE A 15 -9.51 -4.92 -7.94
C ILE A 15 -10.83 -5.64 -7.58
N PRO A 16 -10.81 -6.83 -6.95
CA PRO A 16 -12.03 -7.58 -6.64
C PRO A 16 -12.82 -6.98 -5.47
N ASN A 17 -12.25 -5.99 -4.77
CA ASN A 17 -12.87 -5.34 -3.61
C ASN A 17 -13.48 -3.99 -3.99
N TYR A 18 -14.81 -3.93 -4.00
CA TYR A 18 -15.57 -2.72 -4.33
C TYR A 18 -15.26 -1.52 -3.43
N SER A 19 -15.02 -1.75 -2.14
CA SER A 19 -14.70 -0.67 -1.19
C SER A 19 -13.37 0.00 -1.54
N LEU A 20 -12.38 -0.77 -2.00
CA LEU A 20 -11.10 -0.22 -2.44
C LEU A 20 -11.25 0.58 -3.74
N THR A 21 -12.01 0.05 -4.70
CA THR A 21 -12.31 0.76 -5.96
C THR A 21 -12.95 2.12 -5.71
N ASN A 22 -13.93 2.18 -4.81
CA ASN A 22 -14.58 3.45 -4.45
C ASN A 22 -13.63 4.41 -3.73
N ALA A 23 -12.76 3.90 -2.84
CA ALA A 23 -11.75 4.70 -2.18
C ALA A 23 -10.78 5.35 -3.19
N PHE A 24 -10.30 4.60 -4.19
CA PHE A 24 -9.43 5.14 -5.25
C PHE A 24 -10.13 6.22 -6.10
N ALA A 25 -11.43 6.07 -6.35
CA ALA A 25 -12.22 7.10 -7.04
C ALA A 25 -12.29 8.39 -6.22
N CYS A 26 -12.54 8.29 -4.92
CA CYS A 26 -12.56 9.44 -4.00
C CYS A 26 -11.20 10.16 -3.96
N PHE A 27 -10.11 9.41 -3.82
CA PHE A 27 -8.75 9.99 -3.85
C PHE A 27 -8.45 10.67 -5.18
N ARG A 28 -8.88 10.10 -6.32
CA ARG A 28 -8.66 10.74 -7.63
C ARG A 28 -9.31 12.11 -7.71
N VAL A 29 -10.57 12.23 -7.27
CA VAL A 29 -11.26 13.53 -7.24
C VAL A 29 -10.54 14.50 -6.31
N LEU A 30 -10.10 14.05 -5.13
CA LEU A 30 -9.32 14.85 -4.20
C LEU A 30 -8.04 15.41 -4.84
N PHE A 31 -7.26 14.57 -5.52
CA PHE A 31 -6.03 14.99 -6.20
C PHE A 31 -6.29 15.96 -7.37
N VAL A 32 -7.38 15.78 -8.12
CA VAL A 32 -7.76 16.72 -9.19
C VAL A 32 -8.10 18.09 -8.62
N VAL A 33 -8.85 18.14 -7.52
CA VAL A 33 -9.18 19.41 -6.84
C VAL A 33 -7.93 20.09 -6.28
N LEU A 34 -7.06 19.34 -5.59
CA LEU A 34 -5.80 19.87 -5.07
C LEU A 34 -4.88 20.40 -6.17
N SER A 35 -4.78 19.67 -7.28
CA SER A 35 -4.01 20.08 -8.46
C SER A 35 -4.61 21.31 -9.14
N ALA A 36 -5.94 21.44 -9.18
CA ALA A 36 -6.60 22.58 -9.80
C ALA A 36 -6.33 23.90 -9.06
N ILE A 37 -6.19 23.87 -7.72
CA ILE A 37 -5.99 25.08 -6.89
C ILE A 37 -4.50 25.45 -6.81
N LEU A 38 -3.62 24.47 -6.56
CA LEU A 38 -2.21 24.68 -6.23
C LEU A 38 -1.24 24.15 -7.29
N GLY A 39 -1.74 23.59 -8.39
CA GLY A 39 -0.93 22.96 -9.44
C GLY A 39 -0.15 21.75 -8.93
N LEU A 40 1.10 21.62 -9.39
CA LEU A 40 1.99 20.52 -9.02
C LEU A 40 2.25 20.44 -7.49
N TYR A 41 2.26 21.60 -6.81
CA TYR A 41 2.47 21.67 -5.38
C TYR A 41 1.34 20.99 -4.58
N GLY A 42 0.10 21.12 -5.06
CA GLY A 42 -1.06 20.45 -4.47
C GLY A 42 -0.98 18.93 -4.56
N ILE A 43 -0.44 18.41 -5.66
CA ILE A 43 -0.19 16.97 -5.83
C ILE A 43 0.84 16.48 -4.81
N MET A 44 1.96 17.20 -4.65
CA MET A 44 3.02 16.82 -3.70
C MET A 44 2.50 16.74 -2.26
N ILE A 45 1.74 17.75 -1.82
CA ILE A 45 1.11 17.74 -0.49
C ILE A 45 0.10 16.59 -0.38
N GLY A 46 -0.73 16.39 -1.40
CA GLY A 46 -1.71 15.31 -1.41
C GLY A 46 -1.07 13.92 -1.29
N VAL A 47 0.10 13.71 -1.93
CA VAL A 47 0.84 12.44 -1.84
C VAL A 47 1.40 12.24 -0.44
N ILE A 48 1.98 13.27 0.17
CA ILE A 48 2.48 13.21 1.55
C ILE A 48 1.34 12.89 2.52
N PHE A 49 0.21 13.59 2.38
CA PHE A 49 -0.99 13.35 3.19
C PHE A 49 -1.49 11.92 3.03
N LEU A 50 -1.55 11.41 1.80
CA LEU A 50 -1.94 10.04 1.51
C LEU A 50 -1.01 9.04 2.20
N LEU A 51 0.31 9.23 2.11
CA LEU A 51 1.28 8.35 2.79
C LEU A 51 1.06 8.31 4.31
N ILE A 52 0.89 9.48 4.94
CA ILE A 52 0.60 9.56 6.38
C ILE A 52 -0.68 8.80 6.72
N HIS A 53 -1.74 8.97 5.92
CA HIS A 53 -2.99 8.27 6.11
C HIS A 53 -2.84 6.75 6.03
N LEU A 54 -2.12 6.23 5.03
CA LEU A 54 -1.91 4.78 4.90
C LEU A 54 -1.06 4.21 6.05
N THR A 55 -0.09 4.96 6.60
CA THR A 55 0.69 4.48 7.76
C THR A 55 -0.14 4.37 9.04
N ARG A 56 -1.21 5.18 9.17
CA ARG A 56 -2.12 5.16 10.31
C ARG A 56 -3.16 4.05 10.23
N ILE A 57 -3.47 3.56 9.03
CA ILE A 57 -4.40 2.44 8.87
C ILE A 57 -3.72 1.16 9.35
N GLU A 58 -4.28 0.55 10.39
CA GLU A 58 -3.86 -0.76 10.87
C GLU A 58 -4.78 -1.85 10.30
N SER A 59 -4.19 -2.91 9.75
CA SER A 59 -4.89 -4.14 9.38
C SER A 59 -4.52 -5.23 10.38
N PHE A 60 -5.51 -5.68 11.16
CA PHE A 60 -5.31 -6.70 12.21
C PHE A 60 -4.17 -6.36 13.20
N GLY A 61 -4.06 -5.08 13.58
CA GLY A 61 -3.05 -4.59 14.53
C GLY A 61 -1.64 -4.42 13.96
N ILE A 62 -1.49 -4.51 12.62
CA ILE A 62 -0.23 -4.30 11.91
C ILE A 62 -0.43 -3.12 10.94
N PRO A 63 0.47 -2.13 10.88
CA PRO A 63 0.36 -1.02 9.94
C PRO A 63 0.25 -1.52 8.48
N TYR A 64 -0.61 -0.89 7.67
CA TYR A 64 -0.84 -1.30 6.28
C TYR A 64 0.43 -1.27 5.42
N LEU A 65 1.38 -0.37 5.73
CA LEU A 65 2.70 -0.31 5.10
C LEU A 65 3.78 -1.19 5.77
N SER A 66 3.44 -2.11 6.66
CA SER A 66 4.44 -3.04 7.21
C SER A 66 4.95 -3.98 6.10
N PRO A 67 6.27 -4.24 5.96
CA PRO A 67 7.39 -3.89 6.86
C PRO A 67 8.09 -2.56 6.56
N ALA A 68 7.65 -1.74 5.59
CA ALA A 68 8.27 -0.44 5.30
C ALA A 68 8.25 0.54 6.49
N VAL A 69 7.25 0.40 7.39
CA VAL A 69 7.13 1.19 8.63
C VAL A 69 7.83 0.52 9.82
N ASN A 70 7.82 -0.81 9.89
CA ASN A 70 8.52 -1.60 10.92
C ASN A 70 9.81 -2.16 10.31
N LEU A 71 10.91 -1.39 10.39
CA LEU A 71 12.24 -1.75 9.86
C LEU A 71 12.88 -2.97 10.57
N VAL A 72 12.27 -4.15 10.43
CA VAL A 72 12.96 -5.40 10.68
C VAL A 72 13.74 -5.73 9.41
N THR A 73 15.05 -5.48 9.44
CA THR A 73 15.99 -5.71 8.32
C THR A 73 15.92 -7.13 7.75
N ARG A 74 15.45 -8.10 8.54
CA ARG A 74 15.26 -9.49 8.14
C ARG A 74 14.05 -9.71 7.21
N ASP A 75 13.00 -8.91 7.35
CA ASP A 75 11.75 -9.00 6.58
C ASP A 75 11.75 -8.04 5.36
N MET A 76 12.75 -7.15 5.26
CA MET A 76 12.99 -6.28 4.09
C MET A 76 13.30 -7.08 2.81
N LYS A 77 13.85 -8.29 2.97
CA LYS A 77 14.14 -9.17 1.83
C LYS A 77 12.86 -9.51 1.06
N ASP A 78 11.74 -9.70 1.76
CA ASP A 78 10.44 -9.99 1.14
C ASP A 78 9.78 -8.79 0.46
N LEU A 79 10.14 -7.57 0.88
CA LEU A 79 9.59 -6.34 0.31
C LEU A 79 10.23 -6.01 -1.06
N TYR A 80 11.54 -6.16 -1.18
CA TYR A 80 12.27 -5.80 -2.42
C TYR A 80 12.47 -6.99 -3.38
N VAL A 81 12.66 -8.20 -2.86
CA VAL A 81 12.93 -9.40 -3.67
C VAL A 81 12.19 -10.60 -3.10
N ARG A 82 11.01 -10.91 -3.65
CA ARG A 82 10.19 -12.04 -3.20
C ARG A 82 10.97 -13.36 -3.28
N LEU A 83 11.46 -13.86 -2.15
CA LEU A 83 12.15 -15.14 -2.06
C LEU A 83 11.16 -16.32 -2.13
N PRO A 84 11.58 -17.49 -2.61
CA PRO A 84 10.72 -18.66 -2.70
C PRO A 84 10.27 -19.15 -1.31
N PHE A 85 9.00 -19.54 -1.20
CA PHE A 85 8.32 -19.89 0.06
C PHE A 85 9.03 -20.97 0.91
N ILE A 86 9.82 -21.83 0.27
CA ILE A 86 10.53 -22.96 0.87
C ILE A 86 11.71 -22.50 1.75
N LYS A 87 12.25 -21.29 1.52
CA LYS A 87 13.38 -20.77 2.30
C LYS A 87 12.97 -20.08 3.60
N PHE A 88 11.66 -19.90 3.87
CA PHE A 88 11.18 -19.26 5.09
C PHE A 88 11.00 -20.25 6.24
N ARG A 89 12.06 -20.48 7.01
CA ARG A 89 12.00 -21.29 8.25
C ARG A 89 11.32 -20.56 9.41
N GLN A 90 11.33 -19.22 9.41
CA GLN A 90 10.84 -18.39 10.51
C GLN A 90 9.70 -17.49 10.04
N ARG A 91 8.75 -17.21 10.94
CA ARG A 91 7.66 -16.27 10.67
C ARG A 91 8.20 -14.83 10.71
N PRO A 92 7.67 -13.91 9.87
CA PRO A 92 8.08 -12.52 9.89
C PRO A 92 7.83 -11.89 11.26
N GLU A 93 8.80 -11.12 11.76
CA GLU A 93 8.77 -10.54 13.11
C GLU A 93 7.78 -9.39 13.21
N PHE A 94 7.47 -8.73 12.09
CA PHE A 94 6.44 -7.67 12.07
C PHE A 94 5.04 -8.16 12.46
N MET A 95 4.79 -9.47 12.39
CA MET A 95 3.50 -10.09 12.77
C MET A 95 3.38 -10.37 14.28
N LYS A 96 4.41 -10.05 15.08
CA LYS A 96 4.52 -10.39 16.52
C LYS A 96 4.06 -11.83 16.84
N PRO A 97 4.56 -12.87 16.15
CA PRO A 97 4.08 -14.24 16.33
C PRO A 97 4.53 -14.80 17.69
N GLN A 98 3.63 -15.50 18.40
CA GLN A 98 3.98 -16.24 19.62
C GLN A 98 4.88 -17.47 19.34
N ASP A 99 4.71 -18.10 18.17
CA ASP A 99 5.57 -19.18 17.67
C ASP A 99 6.44 -18.68 16.52
N LYS A 100 7.75 -18.68 16.73
CA LYS A 100 8.74 -18.13 15.79
C LYS A 100 9.01 -19.07 14.61
N ILE A 101 8.67 -20.35 14.71
CA ILE A 101 9.04 -21.37 13.72
C ILE A 101 7.82 -21.64 12.81
N ARG A 102 8.05 -21.63 11.49
CA ARG A 102 6.97 -21.81 10.50
C ARG A 102 6.75 -23.29 10.17
N GLN A 103 7.83 -24.08 10.16
CA GLN A 103 7.84 -25.51 9.89
C GLN A 103 8.92 -26.16 10.78
N LYS A 104 8.55 -27.22 11.53
CA LYS A 104 9.51 -28.11 12.18
C LYS A 104 10.14 -29.02 11.13
#